data_AF-A0A4Q1QV89-F1
#
_entry.id   AF-A0A4Q1QV89-F1
#
_cell.length_a   1.000
_cell.length_b   1.000
_cell.length_c   1.000
_cell.angle_alpha   90.00
_cell.angle_beta   90.00
_cell.angle_gamma   90.00
#
_symmetry.space_group_name_H-M   'P 1'
#
loop_
_entity.id
_entity.type
_entity.pdbx_description
1 polymer ?
#
loop_
_entity_poly.entity_id
_entity_poly.type
_entity_poly.pdbx_seq_one_letter_code
_entity_poly.pdbx_strand_id
1 'polypeptide(L)'
;MATETHAFVDWTSRDSDQRATGAMDGRTVTVRGPLRETDLNEEYTGFGTSSFDPSLPTSDAIELKSKPENPEFTVDFGAEVHDAVFYLGSLGSILTLPVDTVATKLSGDQDFTVENNNVVVGVAKNATATAPSDSNGSVRISRPTPFRSITFNLKPNAAIEEDGVMLQIGG
;
A
#
# COMPACT_ATOMS: atom_id res chain seq x y z
N MET A 1 -11.53 6.58 24.78
CA MET A 1 -10.56 6.90 23.71
C MET A 1 -11.36 7.02 22.44
N ALA A 2 -11.29 8.16 21.74
CA ALA A 2 -11.98 8.31 20.47
C ALA A 2 -11.21 7.47 19.44
N THR A 3 -11.89 6.52 18.80
CA THR A 3 -11.41 5.86 17.60
C THR A 3 -11.36 6.91 16.50
N GLU A 4 -10.15 7.33 16.10
CA GLU A 4 -9.98 8.06 14.85
C GLU A 4 -10.60 7.21 13.74
N THR A 5 -11.57 7.79 13.03
CA THR A 5 -12.19 7.13 11.89
C THR A 5 -11.27 7.42 10.71
N HIS A 6 -10.37 6.48 10.40
CA HIS A 6 -9.48 6.61 9.25
C HIS A 6 -10.33 6.63 7.98
N ALA A 7 -10.24 7.69 7.19
CA ALA A 7 -10.85 7.72 5.87
C ALA A 7 -9.94 6.94 4.93
N PHE A 8 -10.50 6.04 4.13
CA PHE A 8 -9.76 5.34 3.06
C PHE A 8 -10.05 5.98 1.71
N VAL A 9 -9.13 5.80 0.77
CA VAL A 9 -9.37 6.21 -0.62
C VAL A 9 -10.45 5.34 -1.23
N ASP A 10 -11.52 6.00 -1.68
CA ASP A 10 -12.53 5.46 -2.60
C ASP A 10 -11.94 5.55 -4.02
N TRP A 11 -11.41 4.44 -4.53
CA TRP A 11 -10.80 4.37 -5.85
C TRP A 11 -11.89 4.26 -6.92
N THR A 12 -11.95 5.24 -7.80
CA THR A 12 -13.05 5.35 -8.78
C THR A 12 -12.62 5.05 -10.20
N SER A 13 -11.32 4.96 -10.47
CA SER A 13 -10.81 4.75 -11.84
C SER A 13 -9.39 4.19 -11.90
N ARG A 14 -9.15 3.38 -12.94
CA ARG A 14 -7.83 3.07 -13.50
C ARG A 14 -7.82 3.52 -14.95
N ASP A 15 -7.39 4.76 -15.17
CA ASP A 15 -7.35 5.39 -16.50
C ASP A 15 -6.39 4.67 -17.46
N SER A 16 -5.39 3.98 -16.92
CA SER A 16 -4.39 3.23 -17.68
C SER A 16 -3.62 2.24 -16.79
N ASP A 17 -2.80 1.39 -17.40
CA ASP A 17 -1.80 0.56 -16.71
C ASP A 17 -0.70 1.35 -15.98
N GLN A 18 -0.82 2.68 -15.91
CA GLN A 18 0.13 3.59 -15.28
C GLN A 18 -0.50 4.55 -14.26
N ARG A 19 -1.83 4.50 -14.07
CA ARG A 19 -2.54 5.48 -13.25
C ARG A 19 -3.88 4.98 -12.73
N ALA A 20 -4.10 5.17 -11.43
CA ALA A 20 -5.41 5.05 -10.79
C ALA A 20 -5.71 6.30 -9.97
N THR A 21 -6.99 6.64 -9.84
CA THR A 21 -7.47 7.85 -9.16
C THR A 21 -8.67 7.52 -8.28
N GLY A 22 -8.71 8.16 -7.12
CA GLY A 22 -9.77 8.03 -6.13
C GLY A 22 -9.96 9.31 -5.35
N ALA A 23 -10.77 9.26 -4.30
CA ALA A 23 -11.00 10.38 -3.40
C ALA A 23 -10.87 9.98 -1.93
N MET A 24 -10.29 10.87 -1.13
CA MET A 24 -10.23 10.76 0.33
C MET A 24 -10.56 12.15 0.91
N ASP A 25 -11.56 12.23 1.78
CA ASP A 25 -12.09 13.50 2.32
C ASP A 25 -12.42 14.56 1.26
N GLY A 26 -12.99 14.11 0.12
CA GLY A 26 -13.35 14.98 -1.00
C GLY A 26 -12.17 15.50 -1.83
N ARG A 27 -10.94 15.04 -1.54
CA ARG A 27 -9.73 15.41 -2.29
C ARG A 27 -9.34 14.26 -3.21
N THR A 28 -8.90 14.59 -4.41
CA THR A 28 -8.41 13.58 -5.36
C THR A 28 -7.08 13.02 -4.90
N VAL A 29 -7.01 11.70 -4.79
CA VAL A 29 -5.76 10.93 -4.61
C VAL A 29 -5.43 10.23 -5.92
N THR A 30 -4.16 10.24 -6.33
CA THR A 30 -3.72 9.58 -7.56
C THR A 30 -2.48 8.75 -7.30
N VAL A 31 -2.50 7.48 -7.69
CA VAL A 31 -1.29 6.65 -7.77
C VAL A 31 -0.85 6.53 -9.23
N ARG A 32 0.46 6.63 -9.45
CA ARG A 32 1.13 6.47 -10.75
C ARG A 32 2.24 5.45 -10.63
N GLY A 33 2.50 4.73 -11.71
CA GLY A 33 3.49 3.65 -11.76
C GLY A 33 2.87 2.41 -12.41
N PRO A 34 3.63 1.32 -12.62
CA PRO A 34 3.11 0.11 -13.25
C PRO A 34 1.98 -0.53 -12.43
N LEU A 35 0.73 -0.50 -12.92
CA LEU A 35 -0.45 -1.05 -12.24
C LEU A 35 -0.98 -2.29 -12.97
N ARG A 36 -1.66 -3.17 -12.26
CA ARG A 36 -2.35 -4.34 -12.84
C ARG A 36 -3.85 -4.33 -12.49
N GLU A 37 -4.36 -5.28 -11.72
CA GLU A 37 -5.78 -5.39 -11.43
C GLU A 37 -6.23 -4.31 -10.44
N THR A 38 -7.52 -4.02 -10.44
CA THR A 38 -8.13 -3.08 -9.49
C THR A 38 -9.49 -3.58 -9.10
N ASP A 39 -9.81 -3.42 -7.83
CA ASP A 39 -11.15 -3.52 -7.29
C ASP A 39 -11.59 -2.10 -6.92
N LEU A 40 -12.66 -1.61 -7.55
CA LEU A 40 -13.12 -0.22 -7.50
C LEU A 40 -14.58 -0.12 -7.01
N ASN A 41 -15.10 -1.23 -6.49
CA ASN A 41 -16.50 -1.39 -6.14
C ASN A 41 -16.69 -1.92 -4.72
N GLU A 42 -15.71 -1.65 -3.85
CA GLU A 42 -15.69 -2.09 -2.46
C GLU A 42 -15.86 -3.61 -2.28
N GLU A 43 -15.37 -4.45 -3.20
CA GLU A 43 -15.54 -5.92 -3.09
C GLU A 43 -14.26 -6.64 -2.66
N TYR A 44 -13.12 -5.95 -2.60
CA TYR A 44 -11.86 -6.58 -2.23
C TYR A 44 -11.83 -6.91 -0.74
N THR A 45 -11.66 -8.20 -0.44
CA THR A 45 -11.68 -8.74 0.92
C THR A 45 -10.29 -8.99 1.51
N GLY A 46 -9.22 -8.78 0.74
CA GLY A 46 -7.86 -9.15 1.19
C GLY A 46 -7.34 -8.32 2.36
N PHE A 47 -7.91 -7.12 2.59
CA PHE A 47 -7.65 -6.30 3.77
C PHE A 47 -8.52 -6.68 5.00
N GLY A 48 -9.39 -7.69 4.86
CA GLY A 48 -10.33 -8.16 5.88
C GLY A 48 -9.76 -9.20 6.84
N THR A 49 -8.44 -9.39 6.84
CA THR A 49 -7.76 -10.34 7.73
C THR A 49 -7.34 -9.68 9.04
N SER A 50 -6.89 -10.49 10.00
CA SER A 50 -6.32 -10.00 11.28
C SER A 50 -4.95 -9.33 11.14
N SER A 51 -4.36 -9.33 9.93
CA SER A 51 -3.09 -8.65 9.66
C SER A 51 -3.26 -7.13 9.53
N PHE A 52 -4.51 -6.66 9.45
CA PHE A 52 -4.87 -5.25 9.30
C PHE A 52 -5.65 -4.75 10.53
N ASP A 53 -5.33 -3.53 10.97
CA ASP A 53 -6.03 -2.84 12.05
C ASP A 53 -6.23 -1.34 11.70
N PRO A 54 -7.49 -0.88 11.49
CA PRO A 54 -8.70 -1.69 11.42
C PRO A 54 -8.66 -2.72 10.27
N SER A 55 -9.31 -3.87 10.49
CA SER A 55 -9.58 -4.82 9.42
C SER A 55 -10.66 -4.25 8.48
N LEU A 56 -10.50 -4.43 7.16
CA LEU A 56 -11.45 -3.96 6.15
C LEU A 56 -12.10 -5.18 5.46
N PRO A 57 -13.26 -5.68 5.93
CA PRO A 57 -13.91 -6.85 5.35
C PRO A 57 -14.17 -6.72 3.84
N THR A 58 -14.38 -5.49 3.40
CA THR A 58 -14.63 -5.06 2.03
C THR A 58 -13.95 -3.70 1.83
N SER A 59 -13.41 -3.46 0.64
CA SER A 59 -12.65 -2.25 0.31
C SER A 59 -12.37 -2.19 -1.18
N ASP A 60 -11.90 -1.04 -1.66
CA ASP A 60 -11.21 -0.97 -2.94
C ASP A 60 -9.75 -1.41 -2.79
N ALA A 61 -9.12 -1.75 -3.91
CA ALA A 61 -7.70 -2.07 -3.98
C ALA A 61 -7.10 -1.77 -5.35
N ILE A 62 -5.86 -1.28 -5.34
CA ILE A 62 -5.05 -1.14 -6.56
C ILE A 62 -3.88 -2.12 -6.50
N GLU A 63 -3.74 -2.99 -7.50
CA GLU A 63 -2.58 -3.88 -7.60
C GLU A 63 -1.39 -3.12 -8.22
N LEU A 64 -0.33 -2.96 -7.43
CA LEU A 64 0.97 -2.46 -7.85
C LEU A 64 1.78 -3.60 -8.45
N LYS A 65 2.42 -3.33 -9.60
CA LYS A 65 3.24 -4.29 -10.32
C LYS A 65 4.71 -4.15 -9.92
N SER A 66 5.11 -4.89 -8.91
CA SER A 66 6.50 -4.98 -8.45
C SER A 66 7.34 -5.77 -9.45
N LYS A 67 8.56 -5.31 -9.75
CA LYS A 67 9.46 -5.98 -10.69
C LYS A 67 10.95 -5.85 -10.36
N PRO A 68 11.82 -6.74 -10.87
CA PRO A 68 13.26 -6.70 -10.63
C PRO A 68 13.95 -5.38 -10.97
N GLU A 69 13.46 -4.63 -11.97
CA GLU A 69 13.99 -3.30 -12.33
C GLU A 69 13.69 -2.21 -11.30
N ASN A 70 13.00 -2.55 -10.20
CA ASN A 70 12.69 -1.66 -9.08
C ASN A 70 11.90 -0.41 -9.51
N PRO A 71 10.74 -0.58 -10.18
CA PRO A 71 9.96 0.53 -10.70
C PRO A 71 9.57 1.53 -9.62
N GLU A 72 9.37 2.77 -10.06
CA GLU A 72 8.94 3.88 -9.23
C GLU A 72 7.41 4.01 -9.26
N PHE A 73 6.85 4.33 -8.10
CA PHE A 73 5.45 4.67 -7.90
C PHE A 73 5.35 6.04 -7.23
N THR A 74 4.35 6.82 -7.60
CA THR A 74 4.08 8.12 -6.99
C THR A 74 2.63 8.21 -6.55
N VAL A 75 2.40 8.56 -5.29
CA VAL A 75 1.08 8.92 -4.76
C VAL A 75 1.02 10.44 -4.60
N ASP A 76 0.07 11.10 -5.27
CA ASP A 76 -0.31 12.50 -5.03
C ASP A 76 -1.60 12.50 -4.20
N PHE A 77 -1.58 13.14 -3.03
CA PHE A 77 -2.70 13.19 -2.09
C PHE A 77 -3.68 14.35 -2.35
N GLY A 78 -3.40 15.20 -3.35
CA GLY A 78 -4.24 16.34 -3.69
C GLY A 78 -4.09 17.54 -2.74
N ALA A 79 -3.66 17.32 -1.50
CA ALA A 79 -3.33 18.32 -0.48
C ALA A 79 -2.17 17.86 0.41
N GLU A 80 -1.67 18.74 1.27
CA GLU A 80 -0.68 18.36 2.28
C GLU A 80 -1.29 17.39 3.30
N VAL A 81 -0.54 16.34 3.61
CA VAL A 81 -0.82 15.36 4.66
C VAL A 81 0.35 15.31 5.65
N HIS A 82 0.06 15.03 6.92
CA HIS A 82 1.08 14.81 7.95
C HIS A 82 1.50 13.33 8.01
N ASP A 83 0.51 12.46 7.89
CA ASP A 83 0.62 11.02 7.93
C ASP A 83 -0.22 10.45 6.80
N ALA A 84 0.29 9.41 6.14
CA ALA A 84 -0.48 8.57 5.23
C ALA A 84 -0.36 7.12 5.71
N VAL A 85 -1.45 6.36 5.70
CA VAL A 85 -1.44 4.95 6.07
C VAL A 85 -1.53 4.10 4.81
N PHE A 86 -0.53 3.26 4.55
CA PHE A 86 -0.56 2.31 3.45
C PHE A 86 -0.93 0.93 3.98
N TYR A 87 -1.97 0.35 3.41
CA TYR A 87 -2.35 -1.05 3.55
C TYR A 87 -1.73 -1.81 2.39
N LEU A 88 -0.85 -2.76 2.72
CA LEU A 88 -0.10 -3.54 1.76
C LEU A 88 -0.51 -5.01 1.91
N GLY A 89 -1.26 -5.49 0.92
CA GLY A 89 -1.71 -6.86 0.82
C GLY A 89 -0.84 -7.65 -0.15
N SER A 90 -0.55 -8.90 0.18
CA SER A 90 0.33 -9.76 -0.64
C SER A 90 1.70 -9.12 -0.94
N LEU A 91 2.32 -8.50 0.06
CA LEU A 91 3.65 -7.93 -0.08
C LEU A 91 4.71 -9.05 -0.08
N GLY A 92 5.00 -9.61 -1.25
CA GLY A 92 6.19 -10.45 -1.52
C GLY A 92 7.42 -9.63 -1.91
N SER A 93 7.39 -8.33 -1.61
CA SER A 93 8.27 -7.31 -2.14
C SER A 93 8.91 -6.44 -1.05
N ILE A 94 9.90 -5.65 -1.45
CA ILE A 94 10.52 -4.59 -0.68
C ILE A 94 10.03 -3.25 -1.23
N LEU A 95 9.38 -2.46 -0.39
CA LEU A 95 8.98 -1.09 -0.68
C LEU A 95 10.01 -0.14 -0.06
N THR A 96 10.66 0.69 -0.89
CA THR A 96 11.66 1.67 -0.45
C THR A 96 11.11 3.08 -0.58
N LEU A 97 10.92 3.75 0.55
CA LEU A 97 10.49 5.14 0.62
C LEU A 97 11.71 6.09 0.58
N PRO A 98 11.53 7.39 0.33
CA PRO A 98 12.60 8.37 0.36
C PRO A 98 13.26 8.45 1.74
N VAL A 99 14.55 8.75 1.79
CA VAL A 99 15.36 8.72 3.03
C VAL A 99 14.91 9.72 4.10
N ASP A 100 14.12 10.73 3.73
CA ASP A 100 13.53 11.72 4.63
C ASP A 100 12.17 11.29 5.20
N THR A 101 11.74 10.05 4.96
CA THR A 101 10.49 9.48 5.45
C THR A 101 10.70 8.51 6.61
N VAL A 102 9.67 8.37 7.43
CA VAL A 102 9.58 7.35 8.47
C VAL A 102 8.33 6.52 8.22
N ALA A 103 8.52 5.24 7.92
CA ALA A 103 7.52 4.20 8.02
C ALA A 103 7.47 3.65 9.45
N THR A 104 6.27 3.57 10.01
CA THR A 104 5.99 2.92 11.28
C THR A 104 5.02 1.78 11.03
N LYS A 105 5.41 0.53 11.31
CA LYS A 105 4.47 -0.60 11.28
C LYS A 105 3.34 -0.35 12.27
N LEU A 106 2.10 -0.40 11.79
CA LEU A 106 0.90 -0.32 12.62
C LEU A 106 0.38 -1.73 12.91
N SER A 107 0.23 -2.54 11.87
CA SER A 107 -0.24 -3.92 11.93
C SER A 107 0.50 -4.77 10.90
N GLY A 108 0.36 -6.10 10.98
CA GLY A 108 0.81 -7.00 9.93
C GLY A 108 1.34 -8.31 10.44
N ASP A 109 1.56 -9.22 9.49
CA ASP A 109 2.17 -10.52 9.69
C ASP A 109 3.53 -10.39 10.40
N GLN A 110 3.98 -11.48 11.01
CA GLN A 110 5.25 -11.50 11.75
C GLN A 110 6.45 -11.11 10.87
N ASP A 111 6.40 -11.44 9.59
CA ASP A 111 7.45 -11.18 8.59
C ASP A 111 7.23 -9.89 7.78
N PHE A 112 6.16 -9.15 8.04
CA PHE A 112 6.02 -7.78 7.58
C PHE A 112 6.82 -6.86 8.49
N THR A 113 7.95 -6.33 8.03
CA THR A 113 8.87 -5.54 8.87
C THR A 113 9.16 -4.16 8.27
N VAL A 114 9.66 -3.26 9.12
CA VAL A 114 10.22 -1.99 8.69
C VAL A 114 11.69 -1.95 9.09
N GLU A 115 12.56 -1.70 8.12
CA GLU A 115 14.01 -1.60 8.26
C GLU A 115 14.47 -0.18 7.90
N ASN A 116 15.54 0.28 8.54
CA ASN A 116 16.18 1.57 8.27
C ASN A 116 15.21 2.78 8.26
N ASN A 117 14.09 2.68 8.97
CA ASN A 117 12.97 3.61 9.01
C ASN A 117 12.19 3.80 7.70
N ASN A 118 12.73 3.51 6.53
CA ASN A 118 12.09 3.84 5.24
C ASN A 118 11.95 2.64 4.30
N VAL A 119 12.31 1.43 4.75
CA VAL A 119 12.22 0.20 3.95
C VAL A 119 11.17 -0.71 4.57
N VAL A 120 10.08 -0.97 3.85
CA VAL A 120 9.06 -1.95 4.27
C VAL A 120 9.34 -3.25 3.56
N VAL A 121 9.55 -4.31 4.32
CA VAL A 121 9.92 -5.63 3.81
C VAL A 121 8.77 -6.58 4.04
N GLY A 122 8.31 -7.21 2.96
CA GLY A 122 7.46 -8.38 3.01
C GLY A 122 8.20 -9.62 2.49
N VAL A 123 7.70 -10.79 2.85
CA VAL A 123 8.28 -12.08 2.49
C VAL A 123 7.34 -12.79 1.55
N ALA A 124 7.88 -13.21 0.40
CA ALA A 124 7.15 -14.04 -0.53
C ALA A 124 6.91 -15.43 0.06
N LYS A 125 5.68 -15.94 0.02
CA LYS A 125 5.35 -17.30 0.50
C LYS A 125 4.59 -18.05 -0.58
N ASN A 126 4.54 -19.36 -0.42
CA ASN A 126 3.70 -20.16 -1.29
C ASN A 126 2.26 -20.03 -0.80
N ALA A 127 1.37 -19.57 -1.68
CA ALA A 127 -0.07 -19.61 -1.43
C ALA A 127 -0.47 -21.03 -1.00
N THR A 128 -1.21 -21.14 0.10
CA THR A 128 -1.84 -22.41 0.49
C THR A 128 -3.35 -22.23 0.45
N ALA A 129 -4.10 -23.34 0.52
CA ALA A 129 -5.56 -23.28 0.56
C ALA A 129 -6.11 -22.47 1.76
N THR A 130 -5.28 -22.20 2.78
CA THR A 130 -5.71 -21.61 4.06
C THR A 130 -4.89 -20.39 4.49
N ALA A 131 -3.92 -19.94 3.69
CA ALA A 131 -3.08 -18.79 4.05
C ALA A 131 -2.72 -17.97 2.80
N PRO A 132 -2.71 -16.61 2.91
CA PRO A 132 -2.34 -15.72 1.82
C PRO A 132 -0.92 -16.01 1.30
N SER A 133 -0.67 -15.67 0.04
CA SER A 133 0.60 -15.95 -0.63
C SER A 133 1.75 -15.18 -0.01
N ASP A 134 1.58 -13.94 0.44
CA ASP A 134 2.72 -13.14 0.93
C ASP A 134 2.37 -12.34 2.19
N SER A 135 3.34 -11.58 2.72
CA SER A 135 3.15 -10.78 3.93
C SER A 135 2.06 -9.72 3.76
N ASN A 136 1.23 -9.55 4.77
CA ASN A 136 0.22 -8.51 4.83
C ASN A 136 0.50 -7.55 5.99
N GLY A 137 0.20 -6.27 5.84
CA GLY A 137 0.33 -5.32 6.93
C GLY A 137 0.07 -3.88 6.54
N SER A 138 0.11 -3.01 7.55
CA SER A 138 -0.07 -1.58 7.36
C SER A 138 1.08 -0.79 7.97
N VAL A 139 1.44 0.31 7.30
CA VAL A 139 2.43 1.27 7.78
C VAL A 139 1.86 2.68 7.76
N ARG A 140 2.16 3.45 8.80
CA ARG A 140 2.03 4.91 8.76
C ARG A 140 3.32 5.49 8.20
N ILE A 141 3.20 6.39 7.23
CA ILE A 141 4.29 7.07 6.58
C ILE A 141 4.21 8.55 6.94
N SER A 142 5.30 9.09 7.46
CA SER A 142 5.41 10.49 7.86
C SER A 142 6.73 11.12 7.39
N ARG A 143 6.76 12.45 7.42
CA ARG A 143 7.96 13.29 7.17
C ARG A 143 8.05 14.38 8.24
N PRO A 144 9.22 15.03 8.41
CA PRO A 144 9.36 16.16 9.33
C PRO A 144 8.42 17.34 9.02
N THR A 145 8.03 17.50 7.76
CA THR A 145 7.06 18.51 7.30
C THR A 145 5.93 17.84 6.53
N PRO A 146 4.73 18.44 6.49
CA PRO A 146 3.65 17.95 5.63
C PRO A 146 4.10 17.79 4.19
N PHE A 147 3.51 16.81 3.50
CA PHE A 147 3.85 16.49 2.12
C PHE A 147 2.59 16.26 1.30
N ARG A 148 2.63 16.66 0.03
CA ARG A 148 1.51 16.47 -0.90
C ARG A 148 1.67 15.23 -1.78
N SER A 149 2.89 14.70 -1.86
CA SER A 149 3.20 13.56 -2.69
C SER A 149 4.32 12.73 -2.07
N ILE A 150 4.30 11.44 -2.34
CA ILE A 150 5.39 10.53 -2.01
C ILE A 150 5.68 9.62 -3.18
N THR A 151 6.98 9.45 -3.45
CA THR A 151 7.51 8.56 -4.47
C THR A 151 8.24 7.42 -3.78
N PHE A 152 8.00 6.18 -4.17
CA PHE A 152 8.67 5.01 -3.62
C PHE A 152 9.01 4.01 -4.73
N ASN A 153 9.95 3.12 -4.45
CA ASN A 153 10.25 1.99 -5.32
C ASN A 153 9.69 0.69 -4.75
N LEU A 154 9.38 -0.25 -5.62
CA LEU A 154 8.87 -1.57 -5.24
C LEU A 154 9.57 -2.65 -6.05
N LYS A 155 10.19 -3.62 -5.36
CA LYS A 155 10.93 -4.72 -5.99
C LYS A 155 10.60 -6.05 -5.32
N PRO A 156 10.49 -7.18 -6.06
CA PRO A 156 10.27 -8.48 -5.45
C PRO A 156 11.39 -8.84 -4.46
N ASN A 157 11.01 -9.42 -3.32
CA ASN A 157 11.94 -9.95 -2.32
C ASN A 157 12.30 -11.42 -2.60
N ALA A 158 12.27 -11.80 -3.88
CA ALA A 158 12.56 -13.13 -4.39
C ALA A 158 13.06 -13.03 -5.83
N ALA A 159 13.68 -14.10 -6.34
CA ALA A 159 14.13 -14.20 -7.73
C ALA A 159 12.97 -14.55 -8.67
N ILE A 160 12.02 -13.62 -8.82
CA ILE A 160 10.84 -13.74 -9.68
C ILE A 160 10.73 -12.53 -10.61
N GLU A 161 10.05 -12.70 -11.75
CA GLU A 161 9.89 -11.64 -12.76
C GLU A 161 8.92 -10.54 -12.31
N GLU A 162 7.97 -10.87 -11.45
CA GLU A 162 6.90 -9.96 -11.06
C GLU A 162 6.24 -10.42 -9.76
N ASP A 163 5.83 -9.45 -8.94
CA ASP A 163 5.00 -9.64 -7.75
C ASP A 163 3.85 -8.63 -7.75
N GLY A 164 2.67 -9.07 -7.33
CA GLY A 164 1.44 -8.28 -7.32
C GLY A 164 1.13 -7.83 -5.89
N VAL A 165 1.23 -6.53 -5.62
CA VAL A 165 1.04 -5.99 -4.27
C VAL A 165 -0.21 -5.13 -4.23
N MET A 166 -1.19 -5.52 -3.42
CA MET A 166 -2.44 -4.79 -3.28
C MET A 166 -2.25 -3.58 -2.36
N LEU A 167 -2.66 -2.41 -2.84
CA LEU A 167 -2.57 -1.14 -2.12
C LEU A 167 -3.96 -0.60 -1.80
N GLN A 168 -4.15 -0.23 -0.54
CA GLN A 168 -5.18 0.72 -0.12
C GLN A 168 -4.50 1.81 0.73
N ILE A 169 -5.03 3.03 0.71
CA ILE A 169 -4.46 4.20 1.38
C ILE A 169 -5.52 4.77 2.31
N GLY A 170 -5.13 5.07 3.54
CA GLY A 170 -5.95 5.82 4.48
C GLY A 170 -5.23 7.03 5.08
N GLY A 171 -5.97 7.84 5.82
CA GLY A 171 -5.51 9.05 6.49
C GLY A 171 -6.40 9.42 7.67
#